data_AF-V4AUK7-F1
#
_entry.id   AF-V4AUK7-F1
#
_cell.length_a   1.000
_cell.length_b   1.000
_cell.length_c   1.000
_cell.angle_alpha   90.00
_cell.angle_beta   90.00
_cell.angle_gamma   90.00
#
_symmetry.space_group_name_H-M   'P 1'
#
loop_
_entity.id
_entity.type
_entity.pdbx_description
1 polymer ?
#
loop_
_entity_poly.entity_id
_entity_poly.type
_entity_poly.pdbx_seq_one_letter_code
_entity_poly.pdbx_strand_id
1 'polypeptide(L)'
;MSRYLISLQKLLSSEKLKDIKVESHIFLDNAMELDSLNSYACQLLSLLVDTFNITLSSLVAYRTPYGCQILSHPKADFPVYVHVKDGSKFKVKKRWSQVMYMNYILRYRCSYELDEAGRVKDFLEEPVYILATDADTEFNAKSVSALVELCERDHSLGAACGRTIPIGQQKPMVWYQKFEYAKGENYIWQCSGYGF
;
A
#
# COMPACT_ATOMS: atom_id res chain seq x y z
N MET A 1 -13.22 4.37 0.18
CA MET A 1 -11.96 4.71 -0.53
C MET A 1 -11.67 6.20 -0.64
N SER A 2 -12.66 7.11 -0.78
CA SER A 2 -12.35 8.56 -0.81
C SER A 2 -11.52 9.05 0.38
N ARG A 3 -11.85 8.65 1.62
CA ARG A 3 -11.04 8.97 2.82
C ARG A 3 -9.58 8.52 2.70
N TYR A 4 -9.35 7.31 2.21
CA TYR A 4 -8.01 6.77 1.98
C TYR A 4 -7.24 7.60 0.94
N LEU A 5 -7.87 7.94 -0.19
CA LEU A 5 -7.25 8.77 -1.22
C LEU A 5 -6.92 10.18 -0.71
N ILE A 6 -7.78 10.77 0.13
CA ILE A 6 -7.53 12.05 0.78
C ILE A 6 -6.34 11.95 1.76
N SER A 7 -6.27 10.88 2.57
CA SER A 7 -5.12 10.61 3.42
C SER A 7 -3.83 10.47 2.61
N LEU A 8 -3.89 9.78 1.48
CA LEU A 8 -2.77 9.60 0.57
C LEU A 8 -2.33 10.93 -0.04
N GLN A 9 -3.26 11.73 -0.57
CA GLN A 9 -2.94 13.06 -1.09
C GLN A 9 -2.27 13.94 -0.02
N LYS A 10 -2.83 13.98 1.20
CA LYS A 10 -2.24 14.73 2.32
C LYS A 10 -0.87 14.22 2.72
N LEU A 11 -0.62 12.91 2.59
CA LEU A 11 0.68 12.29 2.84
C LEU A 11 1.71 12.82 1.84
N LEU A 12 1.37 12.74 0.55
CA LEU A 12 2.26 13.11 -0.56
C LEU A 12 2.56 14.61 -0.61
N SER A 13 1.65 15.46 -0.12
CA SER A 13 1.88 16.91 0.00
C SER A 13 2.49 17.34 1.34
N SER A 14 2.94 16.40 2.18
CA SER A 14 3.43 16.74 3.53
C SER A 14 4.91 17.10 3.57
N GLU A 15 5.21 18.29 4.07
CA GLU A 15 6.58 18.74 4.40
C GLU A 15 7.34 17.81 5.36
N LYS A 16 6.63 17.02 6.18
CA LYS A 16 7.25 16.07 7.11
C LYS A 16 7.94 14.90 6.43
N LEU A 17 7.53 14.59 5.19
CA LEU A 17 8.05 13.46 4.42
C LEU A 17 8.84 13.94 3.20
N LYS A 18 9.22 15.23 3.15
CA LYS A 18 9.95 15.82 2.01
C LYS A 18 11.28 15.12 1.73
N ASP A 19 11.92 14.57 2.77
CA ASP A 19 13.20 13.88 2.70
C ASP A 19 13.03 12.37 2.47
N ILE A 20 11.78 11.88 2.32
CA ILE A 20 11.44 10.48 2.12
C ILE A 20 10.78 10.32 0.77
N LYS A 21 11.34 9.46 -0.09
CA LYS A 21 10.71 9.10 -1.35
C LYS A 21 9.52 8.17 -1.10
N VAL A 22 8.31 8.66 -1.36
CA VAL A 22 7.08 7.88 -1.18
C VAL A 22 6.56 7.38 -2.53
N GLU A 23 6.39 6.07 -2.67
CA GLU A 23 5.68 5.44 -3.79
C GLU A 23 4.35 4.83 -3.33
N SER A 24 3.27 5.05 -4.08
CA SER A 24 1.92 4.67 -3.67
C SER A 24 1.33 3.58 -4.56
N HIS A 25 0.87 2.48 -3.97
CA HIS A 25 0.26 1.36 -4.69
C HIS A 25 -1.11 0.99 -4.14
N ILE A 26 -2.10 0.84 -5.01
CA ILE A 26 -3.45 0.38 -4.68
C ILE A 26 -3.72 -0.91 -5.45
N PHE A 27 -4.02 -2.00 -4.76
CA PHE A 27 -4.32 -3.30 -5.38
C PHE A 27 -5.82 -3.60 -5.34
N LEU A 28 -6.42 -3.76 -6.52
CA LEU A 28 -7.82 -4.14 -6.69
C LEU A 28 -7.94 -5.62 -7.09
N ASP A 29 -8.66 -6.39 -6.27
CA ASP A 29 -8.96 -7.80 -6.55
C ASP A 29 -10.19 -7.92 -7.45
N ASN A 30 -10.10 -8.79 -8.47
CA ASN A 30 -11.19 -9.06 -9.41
C ASN A 30 -11.82 -7.80 -10.02
N ALA A 31 -10.98 -6.95 -10.58
CA ALA A 31 -11.36 -5.64 -11.10
C ALA A 31 -11.51 -5.60 -12.63
N MET A 32 -11.46 -6.76 -13.29
CA MET A 32 -11.64 -6.89 -14.74
C MET A 32 -12.79 -7.82 -15.10
N GLU A 33 -13.50 -7.48 -16.17
CA GLU A 33 -14.55 -8.25 -16.83
C GLU A 33 -14.28 -8.27 -18.35
N LEU A 34 -14.03 -9.45 -18.93
CA LEU A 34 -13.88 -9.64 -20.38
C LEU A 34 -12.96 -8.59 -21.04
N ASP A 35 -11.74 -8.44 -20.51
CA ASP A 35 -10.72 -7.44 -20.91
C ASP A 35 -11.03 -5.97 -20.65
N SER A 36 -12.14 -5.65 -19.99
CA SER A 36 -12.50 -4.29 -19.55
C SER A 36 -12.45 -4.14 -18.03
N LEU A 37 -12.35 -2.90 -17.54
CA LEU A 37 -12.46 -2.60 -16.12
C LEU A 37 -13.91 -2.74 -15.66
N ASN A 38 -14.12 -3.36 -14.50
CA ASN A 38 -15.46 -3.42 -13.93
C ASN A 38 -15.91 -2.07 -13.32
N SER A 39 -17.18 -2.00 -12.94
CA SER A 39 -17.78 -0.77 -12.37
C SER A 39 -17.06 -0.27 -11.11
N TYR A 40 -16.58 -1.18 -10.25
CA TYR A 40 -15.85 -0.81 -9.03
C TYR A 40 -14.48 -0.19 -9.33
N ALA A 41 -13.75 -0.74 -10.30
CA ALA A 41 -12.47 -0.21 -10.76
C ALA A 41 -12.67 1.18 -11.39
N CYS A 42 -13.66 1.33 -12.27
CA CYS A 42 -14.02 2.62 -12.86
C CYS A 42 -14.38 3.66 -11.78
N GLN A 43 -15.17 3.28 -10.77
CA GLN A 43 -15.53 4.17 -9.66
C GLN A 43 -14.29 4.62 -8.88
N LEU A 44 -13.33 3.73 -8.60
CA LEU A 44 -12.09 4.12 -7.93
C LEU A 44 -11.30 5.12 -8.78
N LEU A 45 -11.18 4.89 -10.09
CA LEU A 45 -10.46 5.77 -10.98
C LEU A 45 -11.11 7.16 -11.04
N SER A 46 -12.44 7.25 -11.08
CA SER A 46 -13.16 8.53 -10.98
C SER A 46 -12.83 9.25 -9.67
N LEU A 47 -12.88 8.56 -8.53
CA LEU A 47 -12.54 9.15 -7.23
C LEU A 47 -11.08 9.60 -7.16
N LEU A 48 -10.16 8.85 -7.78
CA LEU A 48 -8.75 9.20 -7.86
C LEU A 48 -8.56 10.47 -8.70
N VAL A 49 -9.23 10.54 -9.85
CA VAL A 49 -9.23 11.72 -10.72
C VAL A 49 -9.72 12.96 -9.98
N ASP A 50 -10.85 12.85 -9.29
CA ASP A 50 -11.43 13.95 -8.51
C ASP A 50 -10.53 14.36 -7.35
N THR A 51 -9.97 13.39 -6.61
CA THR A 51 -9.17 13.68 -5.41
C THR A 51 -7.85 14.35 -5.78
N PHE A 52 -7.17 13.87 -6.84
CA PHE A 52 -5.88 14.39 -7.27
C PHE A 52 -5.98 15.54 -8.29
N ASN A 53 -7.21 15.95 -8.66
CA ASN A 53 -7.47 16.98 -9.65
C ASN A 53 -6.71 16.76 -10.98
N ILE A 54 -6.74 15.53 -11.46
CA ILE A 54 -6.13 15.13 -12.74
C ILE A 54 -7.21 14.91 -13.81
N THR A 55 -6.83 14.55 -15.04
CA THR A 55 -7.80 14.22 -16.10
C THR A 55 -7.75 12.72 -16.41
N LEU A 56 -8.90 12.10 -16.73
CA LEU A 56 -8.96 10.69 -17.13
C LEU A 56 -8.01 10.36 -18.30
N SER A 57 -7.86 11.26 -19.27
CA SER A 57 -6.95 11.10 -20.40
C SER A 57 -5.47 11.10 -20.03
N SER A 58 -5.12 11.54 -18.82
CA SER A 58 -3.75 11.51 -18.31
C SER A 58 -3.37 10.19 -17.65
N LEU A 59 -4.35 9.32 -17.38
CA LEU A 59 -4.12 7.98 -16.87
C LEU A 59 -3.44 7.12 -17.94
N VAL A 60 -2.38 6.41 -17.57
CA VAL A 60 -1.68 5.51 -18.50
C VAL A 60 -1.81 4.07 -18.01
N ALA A 61 -2.33 3.19 -18.87
CA ALA A 61 -2.51 1.79 -18.57
C ALA A 61 -1.43 0.92 -19.22
N TYR A 62 -0.85 0.01 -18.44
CA TYR A 62 0.12 -0.99 -18.87
C TYR A 62 -0.45 -2.39 -18.65
N ARG A 63 -0.26 -3.29 -19.62
CA ARG A 63 -0.60 -4.70 -19.43
C ARG A 63 0.37 -5.36 -18.46
N THR A 64 -0.15 -6.21 -17.59
CA THR A 64 0.66 -7.00 -16.65
C THR A 64 0.25 -8.47 -16.69
N PRO A 65 1.10 -9.40 -16.24
CA PRO A 65 0.75 -10.82 -16.18
C PRO A 65 -0.51 -11.11 -15.34
N TYR A 66 -0.82 -10.26 -14.37
CA TYR A 66 -1.97 -10.42 -13.48
C TYR A 66 -3.22 -9.62 -13.91
N GLY A 67 -3.15 -8.83 -14.99
CA GLY A 67 -4.24 -7.92 -15.40
C GLY A 67 -3.67 -6.67 -16.06
N CYS A 68 -3.82 -5.53 -15.40
CA CYS A 68 -3.18 -4.29 -15.81
C CYS A 68 -2.74 -3.43 -14.62
N GLN A 69 -1.93 -2.42 -14.91
CA GLN A 69 -1.52 -1.38 -13.98
C GLN A 69 -1.87 -0.04 -14.59
N ILE A 70 -2.49 0.85 -13.81
CA ILE A 70 -2.90 2.17 -14.24
C ILE A 70 -2.10 3.19 -13.42
N LEU A 71 -1.40 4.07 -14.10
CA LEU A 71 -0.60 5.14 -13.53
C LEU A 71 -1.42 6.43 -13.51
N SER A 72 -1.54 7.07 -12.34
CA SER A 72 -2.33 8.29 -12.17
C SER A 72 -1.82 9.46 -13.02
N HIS A 73 -0.53 9.77 -12.93
CA HIS A 73 0.07 10.82 -13.75
C HIS A 73 1.57 10.55 -13.94
N PRO A 74 2.06 10.34 -15.18
CA PRO A 74 3.45 10.01 -15.44
C PRO A 74 4.46 11.09 -15.04
N LYS A 75 4.02 12.35 -14.93
CA LYS A 75 4.87 13.50 -14.59
C LYS A 75 4.62 14.04 -13.18
N ALA A 76 3.84 13.35 -12.36
CA ALA A 76 3.65 13.76 -10.98
C ALA A 76 4.89 13.42 -10.17
N ASP A 77 5.24 14.30 -9.23
CA ASP A 77 6.32 14.02 -8.26
C ASP A 77 6.01 12.75 -7.45
N PHE A 78 4.72 12.46 -7.25
CA PHE A 78 4.24 11.30 -6.51
C PHE A 78 3.12 10.57 -7.28
N PRO A 79 3.46 9.67 -8.21
CA PRO A 79 2.46 8.89 -8.92
C PRO A 79 1.79 7.84 -8.02
N VAL A 80 0.51 7.58 -8.29
CA VAL A 80 -0.25 6.49 -7.68
C VAL A 80 -0.41 5.37 -8.71
N TYR A 81 0.06 4.18 -8.35
CA TYR A 81 -0.07 2.97 -9.15
C TYR A 81 -1.29 2.18 -8.72
N VAL A 82 -2.28 2.06 -9.62
CA VAL A 82 -3.47 1.23 -9.40
C VAL A 82 -3.27 -0.10 -10.11
N HIS A 83 -3.09 -1.16 -9.35
CA HIS A 83 -2.94 -2.53 -9.83
C HIS A 83 -4.31 -3.17 -9.93
N VAL A 84 -4.72 -3.47 -11.15
CA VAL A 84 -6.00 -4.11 -11.45
C VAL A 84 -5.75 -5.59 -11.73
N LYS A 85 -6.24 -6.43 -10.84
CA LYS A 85 -6.12 -7.88 -10.96
C LYS A 85 -7.29 -8.47 -11.71
N ASP A 86 -6.96 -9.30 -12.68
CA ASP A 86 -7.89 -10.11 -13.46
C ASP A 86 -8.18 -11.43 -12.73
N GLY A 87 -9.45 -11.63 -12.36
CA GLY A 87 -9.91 -12.82 -11.65
C GLY A 87 -9.84 -14.10 -12.48
N SER A 88 -9.75 -13.99 -13.81
CA SER A 88 -9.55 -15.14 -14.71
C SER A 88 -8.11 -15.65 -14.70
N LYS A 89 -7.14 -14.78 -14.39
CA LYS A 89 -5.69 -15.11 -14.37
C LYS A 89 -5.19 -15.50 -12.99
N PHE A 90 -5.71 -14.83 -11.95
CA PHE A 90 -5.31 -15.09 -10.58
C PHE A 90 -6.53 -15.33 -9.69
N LYS A 91 -6.38 -16.28 -8.76
CA LYS A 91 -7.44 -16.66 -7.82
C LYS A 91 -7.99 -15.48 -7.03
N VAL A 92 -9.29 -15.23 -7.12
CA VAL A 92 -10.01 -14.15 -6.44
C VAL A 92 -10.18 -14.47 -4.94
N LYS A 93 -9.21 -14.06 -4.14
CA LYS A 93 -9.21 -14.18 -2.67
C LYS A 93 -8.19 -13.19 -2.09
N LYS A 94 -8.52 -12.56 -0.96
CA LYS A 94 -7.66 -11.60 -0.25
C LYS A 94 -6.21 -12.10 -0.09
N ARG A 95 -6.01 -13.31 0.43
CA ARG A 95 -4.66 -13.89 0.64
C ARG A 95 -3.86 -14.08 -0.65
N TRP A 96 -4.52 -14.43 -1.75
CA TRP A 96 -3.84 -14.58 -3.04
C TRP A 96 -3.42 -13.24 -3.62
N SER A 97 -4.26 -12.21 -3.43
CA SER A 97 -3.90 -10.82 -3.75
C SER A 97 -2.74 -10.34 -2.88
N GLN A 98 -2.66 -10.77 -1.63
CA GLN A 98 -1.53 -10.48 -0.73
C GLN A 98 -0.21 -11.06 -1.22
N VAL A 99 -0.20 -12.35 -1.59
CA VAL A 99 0.98 -12.99 -2.17
C VAL A 99 1.40 -12.29 -3.48
N MET A 100 0.43 -11.91 -4.32
CA MET A 100 0.70 -11.24 -5.59
C MET A 100 1.40 -9.89 -5.39
N TYR A 101 0.89 -9.01 -4.50
CA TYR A 101 1.52 -7.71 -4.32
C TYR A 101 2.87 -7.81 -3.63
N MET A 102 3.06 -8.75 -2.69
CA MET A 102 4.37 -8.96 -2.06
C MET A 102 5.39 -9.41 -3.10
N ASN A 103 5.02 -10.35 -3.97
CA ASN A 103 5.88 -10.78 -5.08
C ASN A 103 6.19 -9.62 -6.05
N TYR A 104 5.22 -8.76 -6.34
CA TYR A 104 5.45 -7.57 -7.17
C TYR A 104 6.47 -6.63 -6.51
N ILE A 105 6.26 -6.25 -5.25
CA ILE A 105 7.12 -5.30 -4.54
C ILE A 105 8.54 -5.85 -4.44
N LEU A 106 8.70 -7.09 -3.98
CA LEU A 106 10.02 -7.70 -3.75
C LEU A 106 10.80 -7.88 -5.05
N ARG A 107 10.16 -8.33 -6.13
CA ARG A 107 10.86 -8.63 -7.40
C ARG A 107 11.07 -7.42 -8.30
N TYR A 108 10.12 -6.47 -8.31
CA TYR A 108 10.10 -5.39 -9.31
C TYR A 108 10.33 -4.00 -8.73
N ARG A 109 10.23 -3.82 -7.40
CA ARG A 109 10.46 -2.52 -6.75
C ARG A 109 11.69 -2.50 -5.84
N CYS A 110 11.88 -3.56 -5.05
CA CYS A 110 13.04 -3.67 -4.17
C CYS A 110 14.27 -4.25 -4.87
N SER A 111 14.15 -4.70 -6.12
CA SER A 111 15.24 -5.28 -6.93
C SER A 111 16.14 -6.24 -6.14
N TYR A 112 15.54 -7.24 -5.49
CA TYR A 112 16.31 -8.31 -4.87
C TYR A 112 16.80 -9.26 -5.96
N GLU A 113 18.08 -9.16 -6.27
CA GLU A 113 18.80 -10.23 -6.98
C GLU A 113 19.28 -11.26 -5.97
N LEU A 114 19.16 -12.53 -6.34
CA LEU A 114 19.78 -13.61 -5.58
C LEU A 114 21.19 -13.81 -6.14
N ASP A 115 22.18 -13.97 -5.26
CA ASP A 115 23.49 -14.45 -5.64
C ASP A 115 23.41 -15.92 -6.12
N GLU A 116 24.51 -16.46 -6.65
CA GLU A 116 24.58 -17.84 -7.13
C GLU A 116 24.28 -18.90 -6.03
N ALA A 117 24.33 -18.50 -4.76
CA ALA A 117 23.99 -19.33 -3.60
C ALA A 117 22.54 -19.15 -3.12
N GLY A 118 21.73 -18.34 -3.81
CA GLY A 118 20.34 -18.06 -3.44
C GLY A 118 20.19 -17.07 -2.29
N ARG A 119 21.25 -16.34 -1.91
CA ARG A 119 21.19 -15.28 -0.88
C ARG A 119 20.81 -13.97 -1.52
N VAL A 120 20.06 -13.16 -0.79
CA VAL A 120 19.71 -11.81 -1.22
C VAL A 120 21.00 -10.99 -1.33
N LYS A 121 21.28 -10.47 -2.51
CA LYS A 121 22.39 -9.57 -2.75
C LYS A 121 21.95 -8.17 -2.33
N ASP A 122 22.54 -7.64 -1.27
CA ASP A 122 22.24 -6.31 -0.73
C ASP A 122 22.68 -5.23 -1.74
N PHE A 123 21.77 -4.89 -2.65
CA PHE A 123 21.99 -3.85 -3.67
C PHE A 123 21.42 -2.49 -3.30
N LEU A 124 20.61 -2.41 -2.24
CA LEU A 124 19.96 -1.17 -1.87
C LEU A 124 20.89 -0.37 -0.96
N GLU A 125 21.41 0.75 -1.47
CA GLU A 125 22.17 1.72 -0.69
C GLU A 125 21.29 2.41 0.38
N GLU A 126 19.97 2.41 0.19
CA GLU A 126 18.98 3.05 1.06
C GLU A 126 17.96 2.03 1.60
N PRO A 127 17.54 2.14 2.89
CA PRO A 127 16.55 1.24 3.47
C PRO A 127 15.17 1.43 2.83
N VAL A 128 14.55 0.33 2.42
CA VAL A 128 13.20 0.33 1.83
C VAL A 128 12.19 -0.20 2.83
N TYR A 129 11.19 0.62 3.18
CA TYR A 129 10.10 0.24 4.06
C TYR A 129 8.80 0.03 3.29
N ILE A 130 8.01 -0.96 3.71
CA ILE A 130 6.69 -1.25 3.15
C ILE A 130 5.62 -0.91 4.18
N LEU A 131 4.80 0.10 3.88
CA LEU A 131 3.60 0.40 4.64
C LEU A 131 2.38 -0.28 4.01
N ALA A 132 1.81 -1.28 4.72
CA ALA A 132 0.57 -1.93 4.31
C ALA A 132 -0.60 -1.44 5.17
N THR A 133 -1.71 -1.04 4.53
CA THR A 133 -2.91 -0.54 5.21
C THR A 133 -4.18 -0.92 4.43
N ASP A 134 -5.30 -1.07 5.13
CA ASP A 134 -6.60 -1.36 4.51
C ASP A 134 -7.21 -0.07 3.92
N ALA A 135 -8.01 -0.21 2.85
CA ALA A 135 -8.58 0.93 2.10
C ALA A 135 -9.69 1.72 2.84
N ASP A 136 -10.09 1.26 4.02
CA ASP A 136 -11.02 1.91 4.94
C ASP A 136 -10.30 2.63 6.10
N THR A 137 -8.97 2.52 6.17
CA THR A 137 -8.16 3.17 7.20
C THR A 137 -7.84 4.61 6.79
N GLU A 138 -7.97 5.52 7.75
CA GLU A 138 -7.49 6.90 7.65
C GLU A 138 -6.15 7.03 8.36
N PHE A 139 -5.18 7.68 7.71
CA PHE A 139 -3.86 7.96 8.28
C PHE A 139 -3.41 9.38 7.94
N ASN A 140 -2.37 9.84 8.63
CA ASN A 140 -1.77 11.15 8.44
C ASN A 140 -0.24 11.05 8.39
N ALA A 141 0.39 12.07 7.82
CA ALA A 141 1.85 12.10 7.66
C ALA A 141 2.63 12.03 8.97
N LYS A 142 2.09 12.57 10.07
CA LYS A 142 2.72 12.46 11.39
C LYS A 142 2.84 11.00 11.85
N SER A 143 1.81 10.19 11.61
CA SER A 143 1.79 8.79 12.01
C SER A 143 2.75 7.95 11.16
N VAL A 144 2.81 8.23 9.85
CA VAL A 144 3.74 7.55 8.94
C VAL A 144 5.20 7.93 9.26
N SER A 145 5.49 9.22 9.47
CA SER A 145 6.80 9.71 9.91
C SER A 145 7.26 9.00 11.19
N ALA A 146 6.38 8.88 12.18
CA ALA A 146 6.71 8.19 13.43
C ALA A 146 7.04 6.70 13.23
N LEU A 147 6.38 6.01 12.30
CA LEU A 147 6.71 4.61 11.98
C LEU A 147 8.07 4.50 11.31
N VAL A 148 8.37 5.39 10.36
CA VAL A 148 9.69 5.44 9.69
C VAL A 148 10.79 5.76 10.70
N GLU A 149 10.60 6.77 11.55
CA GLU A 149 11.55 7.14 12.61
C GLU A 149 11.84 5.98 13.60
N LEU A 150 10.86 5.09 13.84
CA LEU A 150 11.08 3.90 14.66
C LEU A 150 11.97 2.88 13.94
N CYS A 151 11.73 2.64 12.66
CA CYS A 151 12.56 1.72 11.86
C CYS A 151 13.97 2.26 11.64
N GLU A 152 14.13 3.57 11.46
CA GLU A 152 15.44 4.23 11.34
C GLU A 152 16.24 4.21 12.65
N ARG A 153 15.55 4.24 13.80
CA ARG A 153 16.21 4.20 15.11
C ARG A 153 16.76 2.81 15.45
N ASP A 154 16.09 1.76 14.99
CA ASP A 154 16.45 0.38 15.27
C ASP A 154 16.35 -0.46 13.99
N HIS A 155 17.47 -0.61 13.28
CA HIS A 155 17.55 -1.46 12.09
C HIS A 155 17.41 -2.96 12.38
N SER A 156 17.38 -3.39 13.65
CA SER A 156 17.02 -4.77 14.02
C SER A 156 15.51 -5.01 14.05
N LEU A 157 14.71 -3.94 13.92
CA LEU A 157 13.26 -3.99 13.92
C LEU A 157 12.73 -4.57 12.61
N GLY A 158 12.11 -5.76 12.68
CA GLY A 158 11.48 -6.36 11.51
C GLY A 158 10.18 -5.70 11.05
N ALA A 159 9.36 -5.18 11.99
CA ALA A 159 8.12 -4.49 11.66
C ALA A 159 7.64 -3.55 12.78
N ALA A 160 7.06 -2.41 12.39
CA ALA A 160 6.32 -1.51 13.27
C ALA A 160 4.84 -1.48 12.88
N CYS A 161 3.93 -1.40 13.85
CA CYS A 161 2.50 -1.30 13.61
C CYS A 161 1.93 -0.04 14.29
N GLY A 162 1.13 0.73 13.56
CA GLY A 162 0.33 1.81 14.12
C GLY A 162 -0.89 1.27 14.87
N ARG A 163 -1.41 2.04 15.84
CA ARG A 163 -2.65 1.71 16.54
C ARG A 163 -3.86 2.15 15.72
N THR A 164 -4.77 1.23 15.41
CA THR A 164 -6.04 1.53 14.75
C THR A 164 -7.09 1.96 15.77
N ILE A 165 -7.70 3.11 15.55
CA ILE A 165 -8.76 3.65 16.42
C ILE A 165 -10.07 3.66 15.62
N PRO A 166 -11.11 2.92 16.03
CA PRO A 166 -12.40 2.93 15.36
C PRO A 166 -13.05 4.32 15.45
N ILE A 167 -13.47 4.86 14.30
CA ILE A 167 -14.14 6.15 14.20
C ILE A 167 -15.61 5.92 13.84
N GLY A 168 -16.54 6.53 14.57
CA GLY A 168 -17.98 6.43 14.30
C GLY A 168 -18.84 6.84 15.49
N GLN A 169 -20.16 6.97 15.25
CA GLN A 169 -21.14 7.20 16.31
C GLN A 169 -21.16 6.02 17.29
N GLN A 170 -21.55 6.27 18.55
CA GLN A 170 -21.63 5.27 19.62
C GLN A 170 -22.70 4.20 19.32
N LYS A 171 -22.34 3.23 18.49
CA LYS A 171 -23.14 2.08 18.11
C LYS A 171 -22.44 0.80 18.61
N PRO A 172 -23.18 -0.29 18.86
CA PRO A 172 -22.62 -1.54 19.34
C PRO A 172 -21.42 -2.06 18.52
N MET A 173 -21.45 -1.86 17.20
CA MET A 173 -20.35 -2.25 16.30
C MET A 173 -19.05 -1.50 16.61
N VAL A 174 -19.12 -0.20 16.89
CA VAL A 174 -17.94 0.62 17.21
C VAL A 174 -17.38 0.22 18.57
N TRP A 175 -18.24 -0.13 19.54
CA TRP A 175 -17.80 -0.64 20.83
C TRP A 175 -17.13 -2.01 20.71
N TYR A 176 -17.70 -2.91 19.90
CA TYR A 176 -17.10 -4.20 19.62
C TYR A 176 -15.73 -4.06 18.96
N GLN A 177 -15.60 -3.20 17.94
CA GLN A 177 -14.30 -2.89 17.32
C GLN A 177 -13.31 -2.30 18.32
N LYS A 178 -13.75 -1.40 19.22
CA LYS A 178 -12.89 -0.84 20.28
C LYS A 178 -12.41 -1.93 21.24
N PHE A 179 -13.29 -2.87 21.61
CA PHE A 179 -12.93 -4.01 22.45
C PHE A 179 -11.91 -4.93 21.76
N GLU A 180 -12.17 -5.35 20.51
CA GLU A 180 -11.26 -6.18 19.73
C GLU A 180 -9.88 -5.53 19.58
N TYR A 181 -9.84 -4.23 19.27
CA TYR A 181 -8.58 -3.51 19.05
C TYR A 181 -7.89 -3.09 20.36
N ALA A 182 -8.58 -3.06 21.49
CA ALA A 182 -7.98 -2.82 22.81
C ALA A 182 -7.09 -3.99 23.26
N LYS A 183 -7.29 -5.20 22.71
CA LYS A 183 -6.50 -6.39 23.05
C LYS A 183 -5.03 -6.32 22.56
N GLY A 184 -4.65 -5.27 21.81
CA GLY A 184 -3.36 -5.13 21.13
C GLY A 184 -2.40 -4.11 21.72
N GLU A 185 -2.36 -3.91 23.04
CA GLU A 185 -1.67 -2.76 23.65
C GLU A 185 -0.14 -2.71 23.50
N ASN A 186 0.56 -3.77 23.08
CA ASN A 186 2.00 -3.71 22.79
C ASN A 186 2.39 -4.72 21.70
N TYR A 187 2.51 -4.28 20.44
CA TYR A 187 3.15 -5.09 19.40
C TYR A 187 4.13 -4.24 18.59
N ILE A 188 5.28 -3.96 19.19
CA ILE A 188 6.52 -3.88 18.43
C ILE A 188 6.86 -5.33 18.08
N TRP A 189 6.67 -5.72 16.82
CA TRP A 189 7.10 -7.05 16.37
C TRP A 189 8.60 -6.98 16.06
N GLN A 190 9.42 -7.13 17.10
CA GLN A 190 10.85 -7.35 16.92
C GLN A 190 11.03 -8.80 16.41
N CYS A 191 10.98 -8.98 15.09
CA CYS A 191 11.48 -10.21 14.48
C CYS A 191 13.00 -10.18 14.58
N SER A 192 13.54 -10.58 15.73
CA SER A 192 14.98 -10.83 15.87
C SER A 192 15.39 -11.90 14.87
N GLY A 193 16.38 -11.58 14.05
CA GLY A 193 16.91 -12.46 13.03
C GLY A 193 17.51 -13.71 13.65
N TYR A 194 16.74 -14.78 13.70
CA TYR A 194 17.27 -16.13 13.62
C TYR A 194 16.92 -16.66 12.23
N GLY A 195 17.98 -16.96 11.48
CA GLY A 195 17.96 -17.21 10.05
C GLY A 195 16.95 -18.26 9.59
N PHE A 196 16.58 -18.12 8.31
CA PHE A 196 16.13 -19.25 7.50
C PHE A 196 17.30 -20.21 7.24
#